data_AF-A0A3R8J2B7-F1
#
_entry.id   AF-A0A3R8J2B7-F1
#
_cell.length_a   1.000
_cell.length_b   1.000
_cell.length_c   1.000
_cell.angle_alpha   90.00
_cell.angle_beta   90.00
_cell.angle_gamma   90.00
#
_symmetry.space_group_name_H-M   'P 1'
#
loop_
_entity.id
_entity.type
_entity.pdbx_description
1 polymer ?
#
loop_
_entity_poly.entity_id
_entity_poly.type
_entity_poly.pdbx_seq_one_letter_code
_entity_poly.pdbx_strand_id
1 'polypeptide(L)'
;MLGLPHVFLTRATSPRAKERGSPHGFTLIELLTVIAIIGILAGLIFATLGPVRLRAQQATCISRERQLGVAFQLYANENRDRLLQPEDEGTKRWYILIAPYVDLGKTLASTLSKQPIFRCPTQSQYTDGKGMFGYNKTLEKVVDENGGESAPVSLASLSNPGQFPVLATSDGSVGGGLRLSKGGPPPKAKEYGYVGGVDNFGPSPNFRDKAIFLFADWHVEARGVCDRNQWPWKDTDTFFPK
;
A
#
# COMPACT_ATOMS: atom_id res chain seq x y z
N MET A 1 -70.67 8.81 -72.32
CA MET A 1 -71.34 10.11 -72.10
C MET A 1 -70.82 10.66 -70.79
N LEU A 2 -69.91 11.66 -70.84
CA LEU A 2 -70.20 13.05 -70.46
C LEU A 2 -70.68 13.12 -68.99
N GLY A 3 -70.00 13.68 -68.01
CA GLY A 3 -68.91 14.64 -67.91
C GLY A 3 -69.12 15.41 -66.60
N LEU A 4 -68.05 15.85 -65.93
CA LEU A 4 -67.94 17.06 -65.09
C LEU A 4 -66.63 16.98 -64.26
N PRO A 5 -65.69 17.92 -64.41
CA PRO A 5 -64.52 17.99 -63.55
C PRO A 5 -64.87 18.73 -62.25
N HIS A 6 -64.64 18.10 -61.10
CA HIS A 6 -64.60 18.80 -59.82
C HIS A 6 -63.34 19.67 -59.77
N VAL A 7 -63.54 20.98 -59.87
CA VAL A 7 -62.53 22.00 -59.59
C VAL A 7 -62.15 21.90 -58.12
N PHE A 8 -61.00 21.28 -57.83
CA PHE A 8 -60.37 21.33 -56.52
C PHE A 8 -59.66 22.67 -56.36
N LEU A 9 -60.20 23.55 -55.50
CA LEU A 9 -59.52 24.73 -54.99
C LEU A 9 -58.42 24.25 -54.01
N THR A 10 -57.21 24.00 -54.50
CA THR A 10 -56.04 23.83 -53.66
C THR A 10 -55.61 25.19 -53.11
N ARG A 11 -55.87 25.38 -51.83
CA ARG A 11 -55.45 26.51 -51.00
C ARG A 11 -53.93 26.72 -51.13
N ALA A 12 -53.52 27.90 -51.59
CA ALA A 12 -52.11 28.32 -51.58
C ALA A 12 -51.62 28.41 -50.13
N THR A 13 -50.68 27.55 -49.74
CA THR A 13 -49.95 27.66 -48.48
C THR A 13 -48.88 28.74 -48.62
N SER A 14 -49.05 29.85 -47.88
CA SER A 14 -48.02 30.90 -47.75
C SER A 14 -46.73 30.29 -47.19
N PRO A 15 -45.55 30.49 -47.82
CA PRO A 15 -44.29 30.06 -47.24
C PRO A 15 -44.01 30.92 -46.00
N ARG A 16 -43.94 30.29 -44.81
CA ARG A 16 -43.38 30.93 -43.62
C ARG A 16 -41.90 31.21 -43.92
N ALA A 17 -41.52 32.49 -43.87
CA ALA A 17 -40.12 32.88 -43.91
C ALA A 17 -39.37 32.16 -42.78
N LYS A 18 -38.41 31.32 -43.15
CA LYS A 18 -37.49 30.65 -42.23
C LYS A 18 -36.56 31.72 -41.68
N GLU A 19 -36.84 32.21 -40.48
CA GLU A 19 -35.91 33.07 -39.73
C GLU A 19 -34.58 32.32 -39.62
N ARG A 20 -33.61 32.74 -40.44
CA ARG A 20 -32.24 32.27 -40.31
C ARG A 20 -31.66 32.99 -39.11
N GLY A 21 -31.77 32.37 -37.92
CA GLY A 21 -30.97 32.78 -36.78
C GLY A 21 -29.51 32.83 -37.22
N SER A 22 -28.92 34.01 -37.21
CA SER A 22 -27.50 34.17 -37.58
C SER A 22 -26.66 33.26 -36.69
N PRO A 23 -25.79 32.41 -37.24
CA PRO A 23 -24.84 31.69 -36.40
C PRO A 23 -23.99 32.74 -35.70
N HIS A 24 -24.12 32.81 -34.37
CA HIS A 24 -23.28 33.66 -33.55
C HIS A 24 -21.88 33.03 -33.57
N GLY A 25 -20.94 33.68 -34.26
CA GLY A 25 -19.54 33.25 -34.27
C GLY A 25 -18.90 33.49 -32.91
N PHE A 26 -18.15 32.51 -32.41
CA PHE A 26 -17.36 32.65 -31.18
C PHE A 26 -16.34 33.77 -31.35
N THR A 27 -16.30 34.70 -30.41
CA THR A 27 -15.30 35.76 -30.40
C THR A 27 -13.96 35.23 -29.90
N LEU A 28 -12.86 35.77 -30.40
CA LEU A 28 -11.50 35.38 -29.96
C LEU A 28 -11.30 35.59 -28.46
N ILE A 29 -11.96 36.60 -27.88
CA ILE A 29 -11.90 36.90 -26.45
C ILE A 29 -12.66 35.89 -25.60
N GLU A 30 -13.81 35.39 -26.06
CA GLU A 30 -14.54 34.32 -25.36
C GLU A 30 -13.68 33.06 -25.28
N LEU A 31 -13.04 32.66 -26.39
CA LEU A 31 -12.17 31.49 -26.38
C LEU A 31 -10.93 31.70 -25.51
N LEU A 32 -10.32 32.88 -25.56
CA LEU A 32 -9.10 33.21 -24.80
C LEU A 32 -9.34 33.25 -23.28
N THR A 33 -10.48 33.78 -22.84
CA THR A 33 -10.83 33.82 -21.42
C THR A 33 -11.12 32.41 -20.87
N VAL A 34 -11.76 31.53 -21.66
CA VAL A 34 -11.99 30.13 -21.25
C VAL A 34 -10.68 29.39 -21.05
N ILE A 35 -9.74 29.46 -22.00
CA ILE A 35 -8.44 28.78 -21.83
C ILE A 35 -7.64 29.37 -20.67
N ALA A 36 -7.76 30.69 -20.42
CA ALA A 36 -7.11 31.33 -19.29
C ALA A 36 -7.66 30.79 -17.94
N ILE A 37 -8.99 30.68 -17.81
CA ILE A 37 -9.62 30.13 -16.61
C ILE A 37 -9.28 28.65 -16.43
N ILE A 38 -9.33 27.84 -17.50
CA ILE A 38 -8.92 26.43 -17.47
C ILE A 38 -7.45 26.31 -17.04
N GLY A 39 -6.56 27.18 -17.55
CA GLY A 39 -5.15 27.21 -17.19
C GLY A 39 -4.93 27.51 -15.71
N ILE A 40 -5.66 28.47 -15.15
CA ILE A 40 -5.61 28.79 -13.71
C ILE A 40 -6.07 27.59 -12.87
N LEU A 41 -7.22 26.99 -13.21
CA LEU A 41 -7.76 25.85 -12.47
C LEU A 41 -6.84 24.61 -12.56
N ALA A 42 -6.34 24.31 -13.75
CA ALA A 42 -5.41 23.20 -13.97
C ALA A 42 -4.10 23.41 -13.20
N GLY A 43 -3.58 24.64 -13.15
CA GLY A 43 -2.37 24.99 -12.39
C GLY A 43 -2.51 24.69 -10.88
N LEU A 44 -3.66 24.99 -10.29
CA LEU A 44 -3.93 24.72 -8.87
C LEU A 44 -4.03 23.20 -8.58
N ILE A 45 -4.63 22.43 -9.48
CA ILE A 45 -4.72 20.97 -9.35
C ILE A 45 -3.33 20.33 -9.47
N PHE A 46 -2.52 20.79 -10.43
CA PHE A 46 -1.19 20.24 -10.66
C PHE A 46 -0.28 20.38 -9.44
N ALA A 47 -0.32 21.54 -8.77
CA ALA A 47 0.49 21.81 -7.58
C ALA A 47 0.13 20.91 -6.37
N THR A 48 -1.08 20.37 -6.31
CA THR A 48 -1.58 19.61 -5.15
C THR A 48 -1.60 18.09 -5.36
N LEU A 49 -1.52 17.63 -6.61
CA LEU A 49 -1.70 16.21 -6.96
C LEU A 49 -0.67 15.27 -6.34
N GLY A 50 0.60 15.69 -6.27
CA GLY A 50 1.69 14.86 -5.72
C GLY A 50 1.46 14.46 -4.26
N PRO A 51 1.33 15.44 -3.33
CA PRO A 51 1.03 15.16 -1.92
C PRO A 51 -0.27 14.36 -1.70
N VAL A 52 -1.32 14.64 -2.49
CA VAL A 52 -2.60 13.93 -2.39
C VAL A 52 -2.44 12.46 -2.78
N ARG A 53 -1.75 12.18 -3.91
CA ARG A 53 -1.46 10.82 -4.34
C ARG A 53 -0.67 10.03 -3.30
N LEU A 54 0.35 10.65 -2.69
CA LEU A 54 1.15 10.00 -1.65
C LEU A 54 0.29 9.65 -0.41
N ARG A 55 -0.60 10.55 0.02
CA ARG A 55 -1.53 10.27 1.13
C ARG A 55 -2.52 9.15 0.79
N ALA A 56 -3.03 9.10 -0.44
CA ALA A 56 -3.90 8.02 -0.89
C ALA A 56 -3.19 6.66 -0.89
N GLN A 57 -1.93 6.63 -1.34
CA GLN A 57 -1.08 5.44 -1.27
C GLN A 57 -0.82 5.03 0.18
N GLN A 58 -0.53 5.98 1.08
CA GLN A 58 -0.38 5.73 2.52
C GLN A 58 -1.62 5.08 3.13
N ALA A 59 -2.80 5.66 2.86
CA ALA A 59 -4.08 5.12 3.35
C ALA A 59 -4.31 3.68 2.84
N THR A 60 -3.93 3.40 1.59
CA THR A 60 -4.01 2.06 1.01
C THR A 60 -3.08 1.08 1.74
N CYS A 61 -1.84 1.47 2.06
CA CYS A 61 -0.91 0.61 2.79
C CYS A 61 -1.39 0.32 4.21
N ILE A 62 -1.89 1.34 4.92
CA ILE A 62 -2.50 1.18 6.25
C ILE A 62 -3.69 0.21 6.18
N SER A 63 -4.56 0.34 5.18
CA SER A 63 -5.70 -0.56 5.01
C SER A 63 -5.26 -2.02 4.78
N ARG A 64 -4.22 -2.24 3.98
CA ARG A 64 -3.67 -3.58 3.74
C ARG A 64 -3.01 -4.17 4.97
N GLU A 65 -2.22 -3.39 5.72
CA GLU A 65 -1.64 -3.86 6.98
C GLU A 65 -2.70 -4.16 8.04
N ARG A 66 -3.81 -3.41 8.09
CA ARG A 66 -4.93 -3.73 8.99
C ARG A 66 -5.60 -5.05 8.60
N GLN A 67 -5.83 -5.29 7.31
CA GLN A 67 -6.36 -6.56 6.83
C GLN A 67 -5.42 -7.73 7.19
N LEU A 68 -4.12 -7.53 7.02
CA LEU A 68 -3.12 -8.50 7.48
C LEU A 68 -3.14 -8.66 8.99
N GLY A 69 -3.28 -7.59 9.78
CA GLY A 69 -3.38 -7.64 11.23
C GLY A 69 -4.53 -8.52 11.70
N VAL A 70 -5.70 -8.41 11.06
CA VAL A 70 -6.83 -9.33 11.31
C VAL A 70 -6.44 -10.77 10.98
N ALA A 71 -5.79 -11.01 9.84
CA ALA A 71 -5.34 -12.33 9.45
C ALA A 71 -4.34 -12.94 10.45
N PHE A 72 -3.37 -12.14 10.93
CA PHE A 72 -2.41 -12.58 11.94
C PHE A 72 -3.06 -12.85 13.29
N GLN A 73 -4.06 -12.04 13.67
CA GLN A 73 -4.83 -12.28 14.87
C GLN A 73 -5.60 -13.61 14.79
N LEU A 74 -6.25 -13.90 13.66
CA LEU A 74 -6.92 -15.17 13.42
C LEU A 74 -5.94 -16.34 13.51
N TYR A 75 -4.78 -16.22 12.86
CA TYR A 75 -3.72 -17.22 12.96
C TYR A 75 -3.27 -17.44 14.40
N ALA A 76 -2.99 -16.37 15.15
CA ALA A 76 -2.52 -16.46 16.53
C ALA A 76 -3.55 -17.17 17.43
N ASN A 77 -4.84 -16.85 17.27
CA ASN A 77 -5.93 -17.49 18.00
C ASN A 77 -5.97 -19.01 17.76
N GLU A 78 -5.72 -19.47 16.52
CA GLU A 78 -5.69 -20.90 16.18
C GLU A 78 -4.39 -21.60 16.63
N ASN A 79 -3.31 -20.84 16.87
CA ASN A 79 -1.96 -21.35 17.13
C ASN A 79 -1.47 -21.07 18.56
N ARG A 80 -2.39 -20.99 19.53
CA ARG A 80 -2.09 -20.77 20.97
C ARG A 80 -1.36 -19.46 21.23
N ASP A 81 -1.84 -18.39 20.61
CA ASP A 81 -1.30 -17.03 20.71
C ASP A 81 0.18 -16.93 20.30
N ARG A 82 0.59 -17.72 19.31
CA ARG A 82 1.96 -17.71 18.79
C ARG A 82 2.04 -16.88 17.52
N LEU A 83 3.10 -16.08 17.44
CA LEU A 83 3.45 -15.35 16.24
C LEU A 83 4.01 -16.30 15.17
N LEU A 84 3.80 -15.95 13.91
CA LEU A 84 4.41 -16.64 12.79
C LEU A 84 5.93 -16.50 12.84
N GLN A 85 6.64 -17.59 12.55
CA GLN A 85 8.08 -17.53 12.34
C GLN A 85 8.35 -17.13 10.87
N PRO A 86 9.29 -16.20 10.59
CA PRO A 86 9.83 -16.00 9.27
C PRO A 86 10.72 -17.18 8.94
N GLU A 87 10.19 -18.16 8.21
CA GLU A 87 10.98 -19.28 7.71
C GLU A 87 11.32 -19.03 6.23
N ASP A 88 12.60 -18.88 5.93
CA ASP A 88 13.11 -18.57 4.59
C ASP A 88 13.24 -19.83 3.69
N GLU A 89 12.96 -21.02 4.23
CA GLU A 89 12.91 -22.27 3.46
C GLU A 89 11.62 -22.38 2.63
N GLY A 90 11.76 -22.23 1.31
CA GLY A 90 10.86 -22.67 0.23
C GLY A 90 9.34 -22.57 0.44
N THR A 91 8.79 -23.40 1.31
CA THR A 91 7.35 -23.62 1.51
C THR A 91 6.76 -22.97 2.76
N LYS A 92 7.58 -22.36 3.63
CA LYS A 92 7.13 -21.88 4.96
C LYS A 92 7.26 -20.36 5.18
N ARG A 93 7.32 -19.58 4.09
CA ARG A 93 7.35 -18.12 4.17
C ARG A 93 6.07 -17.60 4.84
N TRP A 94 6.19 -16.54 5.66
CA TRP A 94 5.07 -16.00 6.44
C TRP A 94 3.80 -15.74 5.60
N TYR A 95 3.98 -15.23 4.37
CA TYR A 95 2.86 -14.89 3.48
C TYR A 95 2.18 -16.12 2.87
N ILE A 96 2.86 -17.27 2.82
CA ILE A 96 2.25 -18.55 2.44
C ILE A 96 1.37 -19.05 3.58
N LEU A 97 1.85 -18.92 4.82
CA LEU A 97 1.15 -19.37 6.02
C LEU A 97 -0.10 -18.53 6.33
N ILE A 98 -0.05 -17.24 6.02
CA ILE A 98 -1.17 -16.32 6.25
C ILE A 98 -2.20 -16.31 5.11
N ALA A 99 -1.84 -16.82 3.92
CA ALA A 99 -2.69 -16.77 2.73
C ALA A 99 -4.13 -17.28 2.97
N PRO A 100 -4.36 -18.41 3.67
CA PRO A 100 -5.72 -18.91 3.93
C PRO A 100 -6.61 -17.94 4.72
N TYR A 101 -6.01 -17.04 5.52
CA TYR A 101 -6.73 -16.08 6.37
C TYR A 101 -7.07 -14.76 5.65
N VAL A 102 -6.64 -14.62 4.40
CA VAL A 102 -6.95 -13.47 3.52
C VAL A 102 -7.65 -13.94 2.24
N ASP A 103 -8.40 -15.04 2.32
CA ASP A 103 -9.12 -15.68 1.21
C ASP A 103 -8.22 -16.07 0.01
N LEU A 104 -6.91 -16.23 0.25
CA LEU A 104 -5.97 -16.73 -0.73
C LEU A 104 -5.72 -18.21 -0.47
N GLY A 105 -6.26 -19.07 -1.34
CA GLY A 105 -6.03 -20.52 -1.25
C GLY A 105 -4.55 -20.92 -1.38
N LYS A 106 -4.25 -22.19 -1.10
CA LYS A 106 -2.91 -22.76 -1.29
C LYS A 106 -2.48 -22.62 -2.74
N THR A 107 -1.57 -21.69 -3.00
CA THR A 107 -1.05 -21.37 -4.34
C THR A 107 0.48 -21.25 -4.28
N LEU A 108 1.12 -21.22 -5.44
CA LEU A 108 2.58 -21.06 -5.52
C LEU A 108 3.01 -19.76 -4.85
N ALA A 109 4.13 -19.79 -4.12
CA ALA A 109 4.70 -18.62 -3.45
C ALA A 109 4.93 -17.44 -4.41
N SER A 110 5.27 -17.71 -5.67
CA SER A 110 5.46 -16.71 -6.73
C SER A 110 4.17 -16.03 -7.20
N THR A 111 3.02 -16.67 -7.00
CA THR A 111 1.70 -16.09 -7.26
C THR A 111 1.23 -15.28 -6.06
N LEU A 112 1.41 -15.80 -4.84
CA LEU A 112 1.07 -15.09 -3.61
C LEU A 112 1.90 -13.82 -3.45
N SER A 113 3.19 -13.87 -3.75
CA SER A 113 4.08 -12.72 -3.64
C SER A 113 3.60 -11.53 -4.46
N LYS A 114 2.89 -11.77 -5.57
CA LYS A 114 2.33 -10.76 -6.50
C LYS A 114 1.03 -10.12 -6.00
N GLN A 115 0.39 -10.67 -4.98
CA GLN A 115 -0.90 -10.17 -4.52
C GLN A 115 -0.76 -8.77 -3.88
N PRO A 116 -1.71 -7.86 -4.17
CA PRO A 116 -1.65 -6.49 -3.69
C PRO A 116 -1.75 -6.40 -2.16
N ILE A 117 -2.40 -7.36 -1.50
CA ILE A 117 -2.60 -7.38 -0.04
C ILE A 117 -1.28 -7.38 0.74
N PHE A 118 -0.22 -7.97 0.19
CA PHE A 118 1.06 -8.12 0.89
C PHE A 118 2.05 -6.97 0.65
N ARG A 119 1.63 -5.90 -0.02
CA ARG A 119 2.54 -4.84 -0.48
C ARG A 119 1.93 -3.46 -0.39
N CYS A 120 2.78 -2.45 -0.40
CA CYS A 120 2.41 -1.04 -0.41
C CYS A 120 2.50 -0.48 -1.83
N PRO A 121 1.54 0.34 -2.35
CA PRO A 121 1.58 0.85 -3.72
C PRO A 121 2.77 1.78 -4.05
N THR A 122 3.56 2.18 -3.06
CA THR A 122 4.79 2.97 -3.24
C THR A 122 5.99 2.12 -3.65
N GLN A 123 5.90 0.79 -3.57
CA GLN A 123 7.03 -0.11 -3.82
C GLN A 123 7.29 -0.28 -5.33
N SER A 124 8.57 -0.24 -5.74
CA SER A 124 8.99 -0.23 -7.15
C SER A 124 9.34 -1.61 -7.72
N GLN A 125 9.61 -2.61 -6.86
CA GLN A 125 10.03 -3.95 -7.28
C GLN A 125 8.95 -5.00 -6.97
N TYR A 126 8.61 -5.82 -7.96
CA TYR A 126 7.54 -6.81 -7.88
C TYR A 126 8.01 -8.21 -8.29
N THR A 127 9.12 -8.67 -7.72
CA THR A 127 9.68 -10.02 -7.99
C THR A 127 9.59 -10.90 -6.74
N ASP A 128 9.75 -12.21 -6.87
CA ASP A 128 9.45 -13.20 -5.83
C ASP A 128 9.96 -12.84 -4.42
N GLY A 129 9.03 -12.47 -3.53
CA GLY A 129 9.32 -12.08 -2.14
C GLY A 129 9.83 -10.64 -1.96
N LYS A 130 10.17 -9.94 -3.05
CA LYS A 130 10.61 -8.54 -3.08
C LYS A 130 9.41 -7.60 -3.20
N GLY A 131 9.51 -6.44 -2.57
CA GLY A 131 8.43 -5.43 -2.54
C GLY A 131 7.18 -5.91 -1.82
N MET A 132 7.35 -6.70 -0.76
CA MET A 132 6.29 -7.04 0.20
C MET A 132 6.49 -6.23 1.48
N PHE A 133 5.52 -6.22 2.39
CA PHE A 133 5.77 -5.77 3.76
C PHE A 133 6.90 -6.61 4.39
N GLY A 134 7.79 -5.95 5.12
CA GLY A 134 8.90 -6.58 5.82
C GLY A 134 8.41 -7.19 7.13
N TYR A 135 8.62 -8.49 7.30
CA TYR A 135 8.26 -9.25 8.50
C TYR A 135 9.43 -9.33 9.46
N ASN A 136 9.15 -9.16 10.76
CA ASN A 136 10.18 -9.06 11.79
C ASN A 136 11.02 -10.34 11.86
N LYS A 137 12.30 -10.22 11.49
CA LYS A 137 13.26 -11.34 11.51
C LYS A 137 13.76 -11.70 12.90
N THR A 138 13.47 -10.91 13.94
CA THR A 138 13.73 -11.34 15.33
C THR A 138 12.84 -12.53 15.71
N LEU A 139 11.76 -12.77 14.98
CA LEU A 139 10.89 -13.95 15.17
C LEU A 139 11.45 -15.22 14.50
N GLU A 140 12.61 -15.13 13.82
CA GLU A 140 13.28 -16.27 13.17
C GLU A 140 13.68 -17.32 14.20
N LYS A 141 13.71 -18.58 13.75
CA LYS A 141 14.19 -19.68 14.60
C LYS A 141 15.63 -19.42 15.00
N VAL A 142 15.90 -19.53 16.30
CA VAL A 142 17.25 -19.58 16.84
C VAL A 142 17.56 -21.04 17.06
N VAL A 143 18.56 -21.54 16.33
CA VAL A 143 19.10 -22.89 16.53
C VAL A 143 20.21 -22.77 17.57
N ASP A 144 20.11 -23.52 18.66
CA ASP A 144 21.17 -23.57 19.68
C ASP A 144 22.39 -24.38 19.17
N GLU A 145 23.51 -24.29 19.89
CA GLU A 145 24.76 -25.00 19.55
C GLU A 145 24.60 -26.54 19.53
N ASN A 146 23.52 -27.07 20.10
CA ASN A 146 23.18 -28.48 20.15
C ASN A 146 22.12 -28.89 19.11
N GLY A 147 21.69 -27.97 18.23
CA GLY A 147 20.67 -28.22 17.21
C GLY A 147 19.22 -28.16 17.71
N GLY A 148 18.97 -27.68 18.93
CA GLY A 148 17.64 -27.39 19.45
C GLY A 148 17.03 -26.15 18.80
N GLU A 149 15.79 -26.26 18.33
CA GLU A 149 15.06 -25.15 17.71
C GLU A 149 14.27 -24.34 18.75
N SER A 150 14.36 -23.00 18.68
CA SER A 150 13.51 -22.13 19.48
C SER A 150 12.03 -22.24 19.10
N ALA A 151 11.16 -22.33 20.11
CA ALA A 151 9.72 -22.32 19.91
C ALA A 151 9.26 -20.95 19.35
N PRO A 152 8.15 -20.91 18.58
CA PRO A 152 7.58 -19.65 18.13
C PRO A 152 7.27 -18.71 19.31
N VAL A 153 7.56 -17.42 19.14
CA VAL A 153 7.33 -16.40 20.17
C VAL A 153 5.83 -16.33 20.47
N SER A 154 5.49 -16.46 21.75
CA SER A 154 4.12 -16.29 22.21
C SER A 154 3.82 -14.82 22.48
N LEU A 155 2.65 -14.32 22.07
CA LEU A 155 2.18 -12.97 22.38
C LEU A 155 2.16 -12.72 23.89
N ALA A 156 1.83 -13.73 24.70
CA ALA A 156 1.82 -13.64 26.15
C ALA A 156 3.21 -13.46 26.77
N SER A 157 4.28 -13.78 26.02
CA SER A 157 5.67 -13.57 26.45
C SER A 157 6.18 -12.14 26.17
N LEU A 158 5.41 -11.33 25.44
CA LEU A 158 5.78 -9.95 25.13
C LEU A 158 5.35 -9.02 26.26
N SER A 159 6.32 -8.34 26.88
CA SER A 159 6.06 -7.34 27.91
C SER A 159 5.28 -6.13 27.37
N ASN A 160 5.55 -5.71 26.13
CA ASN A 160 4.88 -4.58 25.47
C ASN A 160 4.48 -4.89 24.02
N PRO A 161 3.37 -5.62 23.79
CA PRO A 161 2.95 -5.99 22.43
C PRO A 161 2.65 -4.77 21.53
N GLY A 162 2.12 -3.67 22.09
CA GLY A 162 1.89 -2.41 21.37
C GLY A 162 3.15 -1.60 21.03
N GLN A 163 4.35 -2.11 21.35
CA GLN A 163 5.61 -1.54 20.89
C GLN A 163 6.48 -2.55 20.13
N PHE A 164 6.02 -3.79 20.00
CA PHE A 164 6.71 -4.84 19.28
C PHE A 164 6.25 -4.91 17.82
N PRO A 165 7.04 -4.43 16.84
CA PRO A 165 6.63 -4.44 15.45
C PRO A 165 6.72 -5.86 14.86
N VAL A 166 5.65 -6.27 14.18
CA VAL A 166 5.54 -7.57 13.49
C VAL A 166 5.77 -7.40 11.99
N LEU A 167 5.16 -6.38 11.39
CA LEU A 167 5.33 -6.01 9.98
C LEU A 167 5.66 -4.52 9.87
N ALA A 168 6.34 -4.15 8.78
CA ALA A 168 6.49 -2.76 8.38
C ALA A 168 6.57 -2.59 6.86
N THR A 169 6.31 -1.39 6.36
CA THR A 169 6.60 -1.03 4.96
C THR A 169 8.09 -1.20 4.66
N SER A 170 8.42 -1.94 3.60
CA SER A 170 9.80 -2.09 3.09
C SER A 170 9.99 -1.36 1.76
N ASP A 171 11.23 -1.15 1.32
CA ASP A 171 11.55 -0.50 0.03
C ASP A 171 11.57 -1.49 -1.15
N GLY A 172 11.45 -2.79 -0.87
CA GLY A 172 11.31 -3.84 -1.86
C GLY A 172 12.59 -4.27 -2.58
N SER A 173 13.76 -3.80 -2.17
CA SER A 173 15.04 -4.16 -2.81
C SER A 173 15.54 -5.56 -2.43
N VAL A 174 15.18 -6.06 -1.24
CA VAL A 174 15.47 -7.41 -0.75
C VAL A 174 14.28 -8.00 -0.02
N GLY A 175 14.11 -9.31 -0.10
CA GLY A 175 12.88 -10.00 0.26
C GLY A 175 12.50 -9.85 1.73
N GLY A 176 11.29 -9.33 1.96
CA GLY A 176 10.40 -9.61 3.10
C GLY A 176 10.89 -9.52 4.55
N GLY A 177 12.13 -9.11 4.86
CA GLY A 177 12.65 -9.07 6.23
C GLY A 177 12.65 -7.66 6.83
N LEU A 178 12.29 -7.57 8.11
CA LEU A 178 12.43 -6.39 8.97
C LEU A 178 13.43 -6.74 10.08
N ARG A 179 14.63 -6.13 10.08
CA ARG A 179 15.58 -6.21 11.19
C ARG A 179 15.67 -4.84 11.87
N LEU A 180 15.49 -4.81 13.18
CA LEU A 180 15.61 -3.58 13.95
C LEU A 180 16.89 -3.66 14.78
N SER A 181 17.73 -2.62 14.70
CA SER A 181 18.96 -2.55 15.49
C SER A 181 18.73 -1.86 16.84
N LYS A 182 19.40 -2.36 17.89
CA LYS A 182 19.44 -1.80 19.25
C LYS A 182 20.02 -0.37 19.30
N GLY A 183 20.77 0.04 18.28
CA GLY A 183 21.37 1.38 18.16
C GLY A 183 20.43 2.49 17.68
N GLY A 184 19.19 2.15 17.32
CA GLY A 184 18.29 3.05 16.60
C GLY A 184 18.33 2.82 15.08
N PRO A 185 17.75 3.71 14.27
CA PRO A 185 17.94 3.63 12.83
C PRO A 185 19.44 3.72 12.51
N PRO A 186 20.01 2.86 11.64
CA PRO A 186 21.42 2.93 11.28
C PRO A 186 21.81 4.35 10.84
N PRO A 187 23.07 4.76 11.06
CA PRO A 187 23.52 6.16 10.93
C PRO A 187 23.26 6.83 9.58
N LYS A 188 22.91 6.05 8.56
CA LYS A 188 22.62 6.51 7.21
C LYS A 188 21.23 6.13 6.67
N ALA A 189 20.27 5.76 7.53
CA ALA A 189 18.91 5.36 7.12
C ALA A 189 18.23 6.32 6.12
N LYS A 190 18.56 7.63 6.19
CA LYS A 190 18.01 8.70 5.34
C LYS A 190 18.66 8.79 3.95
N GLU A 191 19.96 8.49 3.82
CA GLU A 191 20.67 8.46 2.53
C GLU A 191 20.40 7.17 1.74
N TYR A 192 19.96 6.11 2.42
CA TYR A 192 19.97 4.77 1.85
C TYR A 192 18.62 4.28 1.34
N GLY A 193 17.49 4.92 1.65
CA GLY A 193 16.17 4.44 1.20
C GLY A 193 15.95 2.92 1.37
N TYR A 194 16.65 2.31 2.34
CA TYR A 194 17.00 0.87 2.49
C TYR A 194 17.18 0.00 1.25
N VAL A 195 17.95 0.44 0.25
CA VAL A 195 18.32 -0.43 -0.89
C VAL A 195 19.38 -1.49 -0.47
N GLY A 196 18.99 -2.76 -0.41
CA GLY A 196 19.78 -3.95 -0.74
C GLY A 196 21.13 -4.20 -0.06
N GLY A 197 21.18 -5.15 0.87
CA GLY A 197 22.40 -5.83 1.33
C GLY A 197 22.06 -6.90 2.37
N VAL A 198 22.86 -7.97 2.45
CA VAL A 198 22.65 -9.12 3.37
C VAL A 198 22.56 -8.75 4.86
N ASP A 199 22.94 -7.52 5.21
CA ASP A 199 22.93 -7.00 6.59
C ASP A 199 21.97 -5.81 6.83
N ASN A 200 21.25 -5.32 5.80
CA ASN A 200 20.50 -4.05 5.85
C ASN A 200 18.99 -4.22 5.59
N PHE A 201 18.29 -4.92 6.49
CA PHE A 201 16.83 -5.11 6.40
C PHE A 201 16.12 -4.09 7.32
N GLY A 202 15.45 -3.06 6.79
CA GLY A 202 14.82 -2.03 7.62
C GLY A 202 13.52 -1.47 7.02
N PRO A 203 12.69 -0.79 7.84
CA PRO A 203 11.47 -0.17 7.37
C PRO A 203 11.78 1.05 6.48
N SER A 204 11.06 1.19 5.38
CA SER A 204 11.32 2.22 4.37
C SER A 204 10.55 3.53 4.67
N PRO A 205 11.23 4.70 4.68
CA PRO A 205 10.66 6.04 4.95
C PRO A 205 9.75 6.60 3.83
N ASN A 206 8.94 5.76 3.17
CA ASN A 206 8.20 6.14 1.96
C ASN A 206 7.14 7.23 2.18
N PHE A 207 6.80 7.58 3.42
CA PHE A 207 5.74 8.53 3.76
C PHE A 207 6.26 9.74 4.55
N ARG A 208 7.19 10.50 3.96
CA ARG A 208 7.84 11.68 4.57
C ARG A 208 8.60 11.32 5.85
N ASP A 209 9.66 10.53 5.73
CA ASP A 209 10.48 10.03 6.85
C ASP A 209 9.74 9.07 7.79
N LYS A 210 8.52 8.63 7.42
CA LYS A 210 7.72 7.67 8.16
C LYS A 210 7.59 6.34 7.42
N ALA A 211 7.60 5.27 8.19
CA ALA A 211 7.16 3.95 7.78
C ALA A 211 5.86 3.60 8.49
N ILE A 212 5.08 2.70 7.89
CA ILE A 212 3.89 2.13 8.53
C ILE A 212 4.33 0.82 9.19
N PHE A 213 3.85 0.60 10.41
CA PHE A 213 4.12 -0.57 11.22
C PHE A 213 2.82 -1.20 11.67
N LEU A 214 2.80 -2.53 11.68
CA LEU A 214 1.83 -3.34 12.40
C LEU A 214 2.52 -3.92 13.63
N PHE A 215 1.92 -3.72 14.80
CA PHE A 215 2.44 -4.18 16.09
C PHE A 215 1.79 -5.49 16.53
N ALA A 216 2.34 -6.13 17.56
CA ALA A 216 1.91 -7.46 18.03
C ALA A 216 0.53 -7.48 18.71
N ASP A 217 0.00 -6.32 19.10
CA ASP A 217 -1.39 -6.12 19.51
C ASP A 217 -2.33 -5.78 18.31
N TRP A 218 -1.82 -5.92 17.09
CA TRP A 218 -2.54 -5.77 15.82
C TRP A 218 -2.96 -4.35 15.44
N HIS A 219 -2.50 -3.33 16.17
CA HIS A 219 -2.69 -1.95 15.73
C HIS A 219 -1.68 -1.56 14.63
N VAL A 220 -2.09 -0.61 13.79
CA VAL A 220 -1.26 -0.08 12.70
C VAL A 220 -0.98 1.40 12.94
N GLU A 221 0.29 1.78 12.92
CA GLU A 221 0.75 3.15 13.18
C GLU A 221 1.84 3.58 12.19
N ALA A 222 1.85 4.86 11.82
CA ALA A 222 2.94 5.43 11.02
C ALA A 222 3.94 6.14 11.94
N ARG A 223 5.15 5.58 12.07
CA ARG A 223 6.23 6.15 12.91
C ARG A 223 7.38 6.70 12.09
N GLY A 224 8.00 7.76 12.60
CA GLY A 224 9.23 8.30 12.05
C GLY A 224 10.35 7.28 12.17
N VAL A 225 11.02 7.00 11.05
CA VAL A 225 12.14 6.05 10.99
C VAL A 225 13.50 6.73 11.01
N CYS A 226 13.55 8.06 10.83
CA CYS A 226 14.78 8.85 10.92
C CYS A 226 14.98 9.51 12.29
N ASP A 227 13.95 9.53 13.14
CA ASP A 227 14.03 10.05 14.49
C ASP A 227 14.25 8.89 15.47
N ARG A 228 15.34 8.96 16.23
CA ARG A 228 15.62 7.98 17.28
C ARG A 228 14.43 7.96 18.26
N ASN A 229 13.89 9.08 18.72
CA ASN A 229 12.82 9.03 19.73
C ASN A 229 11.51 8.34 19.26
N GLN A 230 11.32 8.15 17.95
CA GLN A 230 10.15 7.50 17.36
C GLN A 230 10.42 6.05 16.91
N TRP A 231 11.68 5.59 16.97
CA TRP A 231 12.05 4.25 16.50
C TRP A 231 11.53 3.17 17.47
N PRO A 232 10.83 2.13 16.98
CA PRO A 232 10.21 1.11 17.83
C PRO A 232 11.23 0.06 18.30
N TRP A 233 12.18 0.42 19.19
CA TRP A 233 13.19 -0.51 19.74
C TRP A 233 12.97 -0.89 21.21
N LYS A 234 12.01 -0.27 21.89
CA LYS A 234 12.03 -0.12 23.36
C LYS A 234 11.87 -1.41 24.19
N ASP A 235 11.94 -2.59 23.59
CA ASP A 235 11.78 -3.86 24.31
C ASP A 235 12.47 -5.07 23.66
N THR A 236 13.65 -4.87 23.10
CA THR A 236 14.41 -5.98 22.51
C THR A 236 15.51 -6.55 23.41
N ASP A 237 15.66 -6.01 24.62
CA ASP A 237 16.66 -6.51 25.59
C ASP A 237 16.36 -7.93 26.10
N THR A 238 15.15 -8.46 25.84
CA THR A 238 14.76 -9.84 26.11
C THR A 238 14.98 -10.82 24.95
N PHE A 239 15.20 -10.36 23.71
CA PHE A 239 15.17 -11.23 22.51
C PHE A 239 16.39 -11.11 21.58
N PHE A 240 17.28 -10.14 21.79
CA PHE A 240 18.59 -10.18 21.15
C PHE A 240 19.56 -10.95 22.04
N PRO A 241 20.09 -12.12 21.62
CA PRO A 241 21.24 -12.68 22.30
C PRO A 241 22.35 -11.62 22.32
N LYS A 242 23.01 -11.48 23.47
CA LYS A 242 24.21 -10.66 23.63
C LYS A 242 25.32 -11.16 22.71
#